data_AF-A0A970NY31-F1
#
_entry.id   AF-A0A970NY31-F1
#
_cell.length_a   1.000
_cell.length_b   1.000
_cell.length_c   1.000
_cell.angle_alpha   90.00
_cell.angle_beta   90.00
_cell.angle_gamma   90.00
#
_symmetry.space_group_name_H-M   'P 1'
#
loop_
_entity.id
_entity.type
_entity.pdbx_description
1 polymer ?
#
loop_
_entity_poly.entity_id
_entity_poly.type
_entity_poly.pdbx_seq_one_letter_code
_entity_poly.pdbx_strand_id
1 'polypeptide(L)'
;MSNGLSLVQLKQLRELHWLEDSYNILFAGPSGVGKTFIAAGLCHDAIRRGYRGVFRSMESIIATIKRKDISSAAKKEYKTLTEAQVIVIDDIMNVTVDRDEGNMLFAFINSVYKTTSFIITTNKSPVEWARTLPDEVLGAVLLDRLLYKCELIQLSGDSYRMKHRKTIFENKSTTTNNQTEK
;
A
#
# COMPACT_ATOMS: atom_id res chain seq x y z
N MET A 1 4.38 -17.17 12.99
CA MET A 1 4.94 -16.64 11.74
C MET A 1 5.39 -15.22 12.02
N SER A 2 6.66 -14.88 11.80
CA SER A 2 7.03 -13.47 11.63
C SER A 2 7.64 -13.35 10.26
N ASN A 3 6.77 -13.19 9.26
CA ASN A 3 7.07 -12.84 7.88
C ASN A 3 7.64 -11.41 7.81
N GLY A 4 8.58 -11.04 8.69
CA GLY A 4 9.12 -9.68 8.85
C GLY A 4 8.40 -8.76 9.84
N LEU A 5 7.20 -9.12 10.32
CA LEU A 5 6.46 -8.36 11.33
C LEU A 5 6.04 -9.26 12.50
N SER A 6 6.46 -8.93 13.73
CA SER A 6 6.06 -9.67 14.93
C SER A 6 4.62 -9.35 15.35
N LEU A 7 4.00 -10.24 16.14
CA LEU A 7 2.67 -10.00 16.69
C LEU A 7 2.63 -8.78 17.62
N VAL A 8 3.72 -8.49 18.32
CA VAL A 8 3.83 -7.32 19.21
C VAL A 8 3.83 -6.04 18.39
N GLN A 9 4.69 -5.96 17.36
CA GLN A 9 4.73 -4.81 16.45
C GLN A 9 3.38 -4.61 15.75
N LEU A 10 2.74 -5.68 15.27
CA LEU A 10 1.41 -5.57 14.66
C LEU A 10 0.37 -5.03 15.64
N LYS A 11 0.37 -5.47 16.91
CA LYS A 11 -0.53 -4.92 17.93
C LYS A 11 -0.28 -3.43 18.16
N GLN A 12 0.97 -3.01 18.25
CA GLN A 12 1.34 -1.59 18.40
C GLN A 12 0.89 -0.75 17.19
N LEU A 13 1.05 -1.25 15.96
CA LEU A 13 0.53 -0.54 14.78
C LEU A 13 -0.99 -0.39 14.83
N ARG A 14 -1.71 -1.38 15.35
CA ARG A 14 -3.18 -1.33 15.51
C ARG A 14 -3.65 -0.42 16.64
N GLU A 15 -2.74 0.04 17.50
CA GLU A 15 -3.02 1.09 18.49
C GLU A 15 -3.14 2.48 17.86
N LEU A 16 -2.60 2.65 16.64
CA LEU A 16 -2.71 3.86 15.81
C LEU A 16 -2.08 5.14 16.38
N HIS A 17 -1.29 5.07 17.47
CA HIS A 17 -0.57 6.24 18.01
C HIS A 17 0.32 6.92 16.96
N TRP A 18 0.84 6.16 16.00
CA TRP A 18 1.65 6.67 14.88
C TRP A 18 0.91 7.66 13.97
N LEU A 19 -0.43 7.65 13.96
CA LEU A 19 -1.22 8.66 13.22
C LEU A 19 -1.16 10.04 13.86
N GLU A 20 -1.00 10.13 15.19
CA GLU A 20 -0.99 11.41 15.92
C GLU A 20 0.21 12.27 15.53
N ASP A 21 1.34 11.63 15.23
CA ASP A 21 2.58 12.29 14.79
C ASP A 21 2.73 12.40 13.26
N SER A 22 1.68 12.04 12.51
CA SER A 22 1.71 11.89 11.05
C SER A 22 2.88 11.01 10.57
N TYR A 23 3.10 9.89 11.26
CA TYR A 23 4.13 8.91 10.91
C TYR A 23 3.65 8.04 9.77
N ASN A 24 4.54 7.65 8.85
CA ASN A 24 4.22 6.82 7.69
C ASN A 24 4.62 5.36 7.95
N ILE A 25 4.02 4.46 7.19
CA ILE A 25 4.37 3.04 7.19
C ILE A 25 4.63 2.61 5.75
N LEU A 26 5.76 1.95 5.52
CA LEU A 26 6.10 1.38 4.24
C LEU A 26 6.24 -0.13 4.36
N PHE A 27 5.32 -0.87 3.76
CA PHE A 27 5.40 -2.31 3.61
C PHE A 27 6.13 -2.67 2.32
N ALA A 28 7.30 -3.31 2.43
CA ALA A 28 8.08 -3.80 1.31
C ALA A 28 8.19 -5.33 1.34
N GLY A 29 8.31 -5.99 0.19
CA GLY A 29 8.47 -7.45 0.13
C GLY A 29 7.84 -8.09 -1.10
N PRO A 30 8.01 -9.39 -1.35
CA PRO A 30 7.52 -10.05 -2.57
C PRO A 30 5.98 -10.12 -2.64
N SER A 31 5.45 -10.46 -3.80
CA SER A 31 4.00 -10.58 -4.00
C SER A 31 3.40 -11.68 -3.12
N GLY A 32 2.23 -11.42 -2.53
CA GLY A 32 1.46 -12.41 -1.77
C GLY A 32 1.87 -12.61 -0.31
N VAL A 33 2.83 -11.83 0.23
CA VAL A 33 3.25 -11.93 1.65
C VAL A 33 2.36 -11.16 2.65
N GLY A 34 1.33 -10.47 2.16
CA GLY A 34 0.31 -9.83 3.02
C GLY A 34 0.40 -8.31 3.18
N LYS A 35 1.26 -7.61 2.43
CA LYS A 35 1.40 -6.13 2.48
C LYS A 35 0.05 -5.40 2.41
N THR A 36 -0.68 -5.60 1.31
CA THR A 36 -2.01 -5.02 1.06
C THR A 36 -3.02 -5.40 2.13
N PHE A 37 -2.96 -6.64 2.63
CA PHE A 37 -3.88 -7.12 3.66
C PHE A 37 -3.68 -6.40 4.99
N ILE A 38 -2.43 -6.24 5.43
CA ILE A 38 -2.10 -5.51 6.66
C ILE A 38 -2.44 -4.03 6.49
N ALA A 39 -2.10 -3.41 5.36
CA ALA A 39 -2.41 -2.01 5.07
C ALA A 39 -3.92 -1.74 5.09
N ALA A 40 -4.73 -2.61 4.48
CA ALA A 40 -6.18 -2.53 4.52
C ALA A 40 -6.72 -2.70 5.95
N GLY A 41 -6.16 -3.63 6.74
CA GLY A 41 -6.52 -3.86 8.13
C GLY A 41 -6.26 -2.63 9.01
N LEU A 42 -5.10 -1.99 8.87
CA LEU A 42 -4.76 -0.77 9.61
C LEU A 42 -5.66 0.41 9.21
N CYS A 43 -5.95 0.57 7.91
CA CYS A 43 -6.89 1.59 7.43
C CYS A 43 -8.31 1.34 7.96
N HIS A 44 -8.74 0.08 7.99
CA HIS A 44 -10.01 -0.30 8.60
C HIS A 44 -10.05 0.05 10.09
N ASP A 45 -9.02 -0.32 10.86
CA ASP A 45 -8.92 0.01 12.28
C ASP A 45 -8.96 1.55 12.49
N ALA A 46 -8.31 2.34 11.63
CA ALA A 46 -8.35 3.80 11.69
C ALA A 46 -9.76 4.36 11.45
N ILE A 47 -10.45 3.89 10.41
CA ILE A 47 -11.84 4.27 10.13
C ILE A 47 -12.74 3.91 11.31
N ARG A 48 -12.57 2.73 11.92
CA ARG A 48 -13.35 2.31 13.09
C ARG A 48 -13.14 3.22 14.30
N ARG A 49 -11.97 3.86 14.43
CA ARG A 49 -11.69 4.83 15.49
C ARG A 49 -12.09 6.27 15.13
N GLY A 50 -12.75 6.47 13.98
CA GLY A 50 -13.27 7.77 13.56
C GLY A 50 -12.30 8.62 12.73
N TYR A 51 -11.11 8.09 12.38
CA TYR A 51 -10.21 8.79 11.47
C TYR A 51 -10.75 8.74 10.04
N ARG A 52 -10.50 9.81 9.28
CA ARG A 52 -10.80 9.84 7.84
C ARG A 52 -9.73 9.03 7.09
N GLY A 53 -10.03 7.75 6.82
CA GLY A 53 -9.16 6.83 6.09
C GLY A 53 -9.55 6.67 4.62
N VAL A 54 -8.55 6.61 3.75
CA VAL A 54 -8.72 6.35 2.31
C VAL A 54 -7.79 5.23 1.87
N PHE A 55 -8.28 4.37 0.97
CA PHE A 55 -7.48 3.31 0.34
C PHE A 55 -7.61 3.43 -1.18
N ARG A 56 -6.51 3.69 -1.89
CA ARG A 56 -6.48 3.82 -3.35
C ARG A 56 -5.20 3.24 -3.94
N SER A 57 -5.24 2.88 -5.22
CA SER A 57 -4.02 2.67 -6.00
C SER A 57 -3.38 4.01 -6.36
N MET A 58 -2.08 4.01 -6.66
CA MET A 58 -1.38 5.20 -7.18
C MET A 58 -2.06 5.74 -8.45
N GLU A 59 -2.45 4.86 -9.37
CA GLU A 59 -3.14 5.22 -10.62
C GLU A 59 -4.44 5.99 -10.35
N SER A 60 -5.24 5.53 -9.39
CA SER A 60 -6.51 6.17 -9.04
C SER A 60 -6.29 7.56 -8.43
N ILE A 61 -5.25 7.74 -7.63
CA ILE A 61 -4.87 9.03 -7.06
C ILE A 61 -4.47 10.00 -8.18
N ILE A 62 -3.55 9.59 -9.07
CA ILE A 62 -3.11 10.43 -10.20
C ILE A 62 -4.30 10.80 -11.09
N ALA A 63 -5.13 9.83 -11.46
CA ALA A 63 -6.32 10.07 -12.27
C ALA A 63 -7.33 11.01 -11.60
N THR A 64 -7.39 11.02 -10.26
CA THR A 64 -8.22 11.96 -9.50
C THR A 64 -7.62 13.37 -9.55
N ILE A 65 -6.32 13.51 -9.32
CA ILE A 65 -5.62 14.81 -9.34
C ILE A 65 -5.75 15.45 -10.73
N LYS A 66 -5.54 14.69 -11.81
CA LYS A 66 -5.63 15.18 -13.20
C LYS A 66 -7.02 15.70 -13.58
N ARG A 67 -8.08 15.15 -12.99
CA ARG A 67 -9.46 15.44 -13.38
C ARG A 67 -10.20 16.37 -12.40
N LYS A 68 -9.59 16.75 -11.28
CA LYS A 68 -10.26 17.49 -10.19
C LYS A 68 -10.89 18.81 -10.63
N ASP A 69 -10.34 19.46 -11.66
CA ASP A 69 -10.82 20.78 -12.13
C ASP A 69 -11.90 20.67 -13.23
N ILE A 70 -12.10 19.47 -13.80
CA ILE A 70 -13.04 19.23 -14.91
C ILE A 70 -14.16 18.24 -14.56
N SER A 71 -14.03 17.49 -13.46
CA SER A 71 -15.02 16.51 -13.01
C SER A 71 -15.43 16.79 -11.58
N SER A 72 -16.73 17.00 -11.34
CA SER A 72 -17.28 17.19 -9.99
C SER A 72 -17.03 15.98 -9.07
N ALA A 73 -17.09 14.78 -9.63
CA ALA A 73 -16.76 13.55 -8.91
C ALA A 73 -15.27 13.50 -8.51
N ALA A 74 -14.36 13.84 -9.42
CA ALA A 74 -12.94 13.90 -9.12
C ALA A 74 -12.61 15.04 -8.13
N LYS A 75 -13.31 16.17 -8.20
CA LYS A 75 -13.19 17.27 -7.23
C LYS A 75 -13.57 16.82 -5.82
N LYS A 76 -14.68 16.09 -5.69
CA LYS A 76 -15.13 15.52 -4.41
C LYS A 76 -14.12 14.51 -3.87
N GLU A 77 -13.62 13.61 -4.72
CA GLU A 77 -12.63 12.62 -4.32
C GLU A 77 -11.29 13.26 -3.93
N TYR A 78 -10.84 14.29 -4.67
CA TYR A 78 -9.65 15.05 -4.32
C TYR A 78 -9.81 15.73 -2.96
N LYS A 79 -10.99 16.28 -2.65
CA LYS A 79 -11.30 16.81 -1.31
C LYS A 79 -11.19 15.72 -0.25
N THR A 80 -11.78 14.54 -0.47
CA THR A 80 -11.65 13.37 0.42
C THR A 80 -10.18 13.01 0.66
N LEU A 81 -9.35 12.99 -0.38
CA LEU A 81 -7.91 12.72 -0.26
C LEU A 81 -7.20 13.79 0.56
N THR A 82 -7.48 15.08 0.34
CA THR A 82 -6.82 16.17 1.07
C THR A 82 -7.25 16.29 2.54
N GLU A 83 -8.45 15.83 2.89
CA GLU A 83 -8.95 15.85 4.27
C GLU A 83 -8.60 14.56 5.04
N ALA A 84 -8.10 13.52 4.36
CA ALA A 84 -7.78 12.24 4.96
C ALA A 84 -6.65 12.37 6.01
N GLN A 85 -6.79 11.63 7.11
CA GLN A 85 -5.76 11.52 8.14
C GLN A 85 -4.87 10.29 7.91
N VAL A 86 -5.37 9.29 7.18
CA VAL A 86 -4.58 8.15 6.70
C VAL A 86 -4.93 7.84 5.25
N ILE A 87 -3.90 7.70 4.41
CA ILE A 87 -4.03 7.30 3.01
C ILE A 87 -3.21 6.04 2.78
N VAL A 88 -3.88 4.98 2.34
CA VAL A 88 -3.20 3.79 1.81
C VAL A 88 -3.00 3.96 0.31
N ILE A 89 -1.74 3.82 -0.11
CA ILE A 89 -1.33 3.76 -1.51
C ILE A 89 -0.86 2.33 -1.78
N ASP A 90 -1.69 1.56 -2.47
CA ASP A 90 -1.40 0.15 -2.76
C ASP A 90 -0.66 -0.01 -4.10
N ASP A 91 0.35 -0.87 -4.10
CA ASP A 91 1.17 -1.28 -5.24
C ASP A 91 1.69 -0.09 -6.07
N ILE A 92 2.49 0.77 -5.43
CA ILE A 92 3.01 2.02 -6.03
C ILE A 92 3.83 1.82 -7.32
N MET A 93 4.32 0.59 -7.55
CA MET A 93 5.23 0.24 -8.64
C MET A 93 4.54 -0.15 -9.94
N ASN A 94 3.20 -0.25 -9.98
CA ASN A 94 2.47 -0.66 -11.19
C ASN A 94 2.18 0.51 -12.15
N VAL A 95 2.65 1.71 -11.85
CA VAL A 95 2.34 2.92 -12.62
C VAL A 95 3.63 3.57 -13.10
N THR A 96 3.74 3.76 -14.41
CA THR A 96 4.72 4.67 -14.99
C THR A 96 4.20 6.10 -14.84
N VAL A 97 4.90 6.90 -14.06
CA VAL A 97 4.54 8.29 -13.78
C VAL A 97 5.31 9.16 -14.77
N ASP A 98 4.63 9.99 -15.54
CA ASP A 98 5.31 11.01 -16.36
C ASP A 98 5.75 12.22 -15.51
N ARG A 99 6.47 13.17 -16.11
CA ARG A 99 7.01 14.33 -15.37
C ARG A 99 5.90 15.19 -14.76
N ASP A 100 4.81 15.42 -15.49
CA ASP A 100 3.71 16.27 -15.04
C ASP A 100 2.92 15.57 -13.93
N GLU A 101 2.69 14.27 -14.08
CA GLU A 101 2.08 13.42 -13.05
C GLU A 101 2.94 13.38 -11.78
N GLY A 102 4.26 13.32 -11.92
CA GLY A 102 5.20 13.41 -10.81
C GLY A 102 5.05 14.74 -10.06
N ASN A 103 5.01 15.86 -10.79
CA ASN A 103 4.81 17.19 -10.22
C ASN A 103 3.46 17.32 -9.51
N MET A 104 2.40 16.78 -10.10
CA MET A 104 1.06 16.74 -9.50
C MET A 104 1.02 15.93 -8.21
N LEU A 105 1.63 14.75 -8.20
CA LEU A 105 1.75 13.89 -7.03
C LEU A 105 2.56 14.56 -5.92
N PHE A 106 3.67 15.20 -6.28
CA PHE A 106 4.49 15.98 -5.35
C PHE A 106 3.69 17.11 -4.71
N ALA A 107 2.99 17.92 -5.50
CA ALA A 107 2.17 19.01 -5.00
C ALA A 107 1.08 18.50 -4.04
N PHE A 108 0.44 17.37 -4.37
CA PHE A 108 -0.54 16.74 -3.51
C PHE A 108 0.07 16.26 -2.19
N ILE A 109 1.14 15.47 -2.21
CA ILE A 109 1.79 14.96 -0.99
C ILE A 109 2.29 16.12 -0.13
N ASN A 110 2.83 17.17 -0.74
CA ASN A 110 3.27 18.36 -0.01
C ASN A 110 2.10 19.12 0.64
N SER A 111 0.91 19.16 0.01
CA SER A 111 -0.27 19.83 0.58
C SER A 111 -0.85 19.15 1.82
N VAL A 112 -0.61 17.85 1.98
CA VAL A 112 -1.10 17.05 3.13
C VAL A 112 0.03 16.62 4.06
N TYR A 113 1.23 17.14 3.84
CA TYR A 113 2.41 16.81 4.62
C TYR A 113 2.22 17.29 6.06
N LYS A 114 2.56 16.43 7.03
CA LYS A 114 2.36 16.63 8.49
C LYS A 114 0.91 16.65 8.98
N THR A 115 -0.09 16.47 8.12
CA THR A 115 -1.50 16.29 8.54
C THR A 115 -2.04 14.91 8.25
N THR A 116 -1.34 14.15 7.40
CA THR A 116 -1.78 12.87 6.88
C THR A 116 -0.65 11.87 6.95
N SER A 117 -0.93 10.72 7.53
CA SER A 117 -0.05 9.56 7.45
C SER A 117 -0.30 8.74 6.19
N PHE A 118 0.76 8.19 5.62
CA PHE A 118 0.70 7.29 4.48
C PHE A 118 1.01 5.86 4.91
N ILE A 119 0.22 4.91 4.41
CA ILE A 119 0.59 3.50 4.38
C ILE A 119 0.87 3.14 2.92
N ILE A 120 2.09 2.74 2.59
CA ILE A 120 2.49 2.44 1.22
C ILE A 120 2.85 0.96 1.13
N THR A 121 2.41 0.30 0.05
CA THR A 121 2.83 -1.06 -0.26
C THR A 121 3.67 -1.08 -1.55
N THR A 122 4.76 -1.85 -1.53
CA THR A 122 5.67 -1.98 -2.67
C THR A 122 6.28 -3.38 -2.76
N ASN A 123 6.53 -3.82 -3.98
CA ASN A 123 7.27 -5.05 -4.26
C ASN A 123 8.79 -4.85 -4.35
N LYS A 124 9.26 -3.59 -4.28
CA LYS A 124 10.67 -3.21 -4.39
C LYS A 124 11.12 -2.37 -3.18
N SER A 125 12.42 -2.17 -3.03
CA SER A 125 12.96 -1.27 -2.01
C SER A 125 12.60 0.21 -2.29
N PRO A 126 12.64 1.10 -1.28
CA PRO A 126 12.39 2.53 -1.49
C PRO A 126 13.35 3.17 -2.51
N VAL A 127 14.61 2.72 -2.55
CA VAL A 127 15.63 3.19 -3.50
C VAL A 127 15.27 2.81 -4.93
N GLU A 128 14.75 1.61 -5.13
CA GLU A 128 14.29 1.18 -6.45
C GLU A 128 13.03 1.94 -6.88
N TRP A 129 12.14 2.28 -5.95
CA TRP A 129 11.01 3.15 -6.25
C TRP A 129 11.47 4.56 -6.67
N ALA A 130 12.46 5.14 -5.99
CA ALA A 130 13.07 6.42 -6.35
C ALA A 130 13.43 6.50 -7.84
N ARG A 131 14.09 5.43 -8.32
CA ARG A 131 14.59 5.31 -9.69
C ARG A 131 13.49 5.14 -10.74
N THR A 132 12.25 4.85 -10.32
CA THR A 132 11.12 4.77 -11.26
C THR A 132 10.46 6.11 -11.52
N LEU A 133 10.78 7.14 -10.72
CA LEU A 133 10.30 8.48 -10.97
C LEU A 133 11.13 9.13 -12.10
N PRO A 134 10.49 9.81 -13.06
CA PRO A 134 11.16 10.31 -14.27
C PRO A 134 12.11 11.48 -14.02
N ASP A 135 11.93 12.19 -12.89
CA ASP A 135 12.78 13.29 -12.45
C ASP A 135 13.43 12.87 -11.12
N GLU A 136 14.73 12.54 -11.16
CA GLU A 136 15.48 12.04 -10.00
C GLU A 136 15.48 13.04 -8.83
N VAL A 137 15.50 14.35 -9.13
CA VAL A 137 15.47 15.40 -8.11
C VAL A 137 14.12 15.42 -7.43
N LEU A 138 13.04 15.41 -8.22
CA LEU A 138 11.68 15.36 -7.68
C LEU A 138 11.45 14.08 -6.85
N GLY A 139 11.95 12.94 -7.34
CA GLY A 139 11.82 11.67 -6.67
C GLY A 139 12.57 11.60 -5.34
N ALA A 140 13.80 12.11 -5.29
CA ALA A 140 14.55 12.22 -4.04
C ALA A 140 13.83 13.07 -3.00
N VAL A 141 13.28 14.21 -3.45
CA VAL A 141 12.59 15.19 -2.60
C VAL A 141 11.22 14.67 -2.10
N LEU A 142 10.55 13.84 -2.89
CA LEU A 142 9.34 13.14 -2.49
C LEU A 142 9.62 12.05 -1.44
N LEU A 143 10.65 11.25 -1.70
CA LEU A 143 11.09 10.18 -0.81
C LEU A 143 11.56 10.72 0.54
N ASP A 144 12.32 11.81 0.54
CA ASP A 144 12.74 12.47 1.78
C ASP A 144 11.53 12.77 2.67
N ARG A 145 10.47 13.40 2.12
CA ARG A 145 9.24 13.69 2.88
C ARG A 145 8.53 12.43 3.38
N LEU A 146 8.40 11.41 2.54
CA LEU A 146 7.69 10.19 2.89
C LEU A 146 8.47 9.32 3.88
N LEU A 147 9.80 9.32 3.80
CA LEU A 147 10.67 8.46 4.60
C LEU A 147 11.22 9.13 5.87
N TYR A 148 11.15 10.45 6.00
CA TYR A 148 11.64 11.18 7.18
C TYR A 148 11.00 10.70 8.49
N LYS A 149 9.68 10.50 8.49
CA LYS A 149 8.92 9.87 9.58
C LYS A 149 8.25 8.61 9.04
N CYS A 150 9.00 7.51 8.93
CA CYS A 150 8.47 6.28 8.33
C CYS A 150 9.04 5.03 8.99
N GLU A 151 8.18 4.04 9.19
CA GLU A 151 8.58 2.70 9.58
C GLU A 151 8.63 1.82 8.34
N LEU A 152 9.83 1.34 7.98
CA LEU A 152 10.02 0.39 6.89
C LEU A 152 9.88 -1.04 7.41
N ILE A 153 8.80 -1.71 7.01
CA ILE A 153 8.49 -3.08 7.40
C ILE A 153 8.74 -4.00 6.21
N GLN A 154 9.86 -4.71 6.26
CA GLN A 154 10.26 -5.68 5.25
C GLN A 154 9.56 -7.02 5.48
N LEU A 155 8.50 -7.30 4.74
CA LEU A 155 7.82 -8.59 4.77
C LEU A 155 8.52 -9.62 3.89
N SER A 156 8.53 -10.87 4.34
CA SER A 156 9.19 -12.00 3.66
C SER A 156 8.40 -13.30 3.78
N GLY A 157 8.82 -14.33 3.05
CA GLY A 157 8.20 -15.66 3.06
C GLY A 157 7.39 -15.97 1.80
N ASP A 158 6.71 -17.12 1.83
CA ASP A 158 5.97 -17.63 0.68
C ASP A 158 4.70 -16.83 0.40
N SER A 159 4.30 -16.78 -0.88
CA SER A 159 3.03 -16.19 -1.28
C SER A 159 1.87 -16.95 -0.65
N TYR A 160 1.12 -16.28 0.23
CA TYR A 160 -0.10 -16.80 0.82
C TYR A 160 -1.10 -17.22 -0.25
N ARG A 161 -1.19 -16.44 -1.34
CA ARG A 161 -2.10 -16.69 -2.48
C ARG A 161 -1.76 -17.99 -3.18
N MET A 162 -0.47 -18.28 -3.40
CA MET A 162 -0.03 -19.52 -4.06
C MET A 162 -0.20 -20.72 -3.14
N LYS A 163 0.15 -20.58 -1.85
CA LYS A 163 0.00 -21.65 -0.85
C LYS A 163 -1.45 -22.08 -0.65
N HIS A 164 -2.39 -21.15 -0.74
CA HIS A 164 -3.83 -21.40 -0.60
C HIS A 164 -4.57 -21.30 -1.93
N ARG A 165 -3.86 -21.53 -3.05
CA ARG A 165 -4.45 -21.50 -4.39
C ARG A 165 -5.59 -22.51 -4.46
N LYS A 166 -6.81 -22.03 -4.67
CA LYS A 166 -7.98 -22.87 -4.92
C LYS A 166 -8.10 -23.13 -6.42
N THR A 167 -8.43 -24.36 -6.80
CA THR A 167 -8.78 -24.73 -8.17
C THR A 167 -10.30 -24.91 -8.26
N ILE A 168 -10.90 -24.46 -9.35
CA ILE A 168 -12.31 -24.72 -9.66
C ILE A 168 -12.51 -26.08 -10.34
N PHE A 169 -11.43 -26.73 -10.75
CA PHE A 169 -11.44 -28.08 -11.31
C PHE A 169 -10.98 -29.07 -10.25
N GLU A 170 -11.74 -30.15 -10.06
CA GLU A 170 -11.32 -31.27 -9.22
C GLU A 170 -10.06 -31.93 -9.79
N ASN A 171 -9.06 -32.15 -8.95
CA ASN A 171 -7.96 -33.04 -9.30
C ASN A 171 -8.49 -34.47 -9.29
N LYS A 172 -8.76 -35.04 -10.47
CA LYS A 172 -8.91 -36.49 -10.63
C LYS A 172 -7.54 -37.16 -10.47
N SER A 173 -7.04 -37.25 -9.24
CA SER A 173 -5.88 -38.07 -8.92
C SER A 173 -6.32 -39.40 -8.29
N THR A 174 -6.40 -40.40 -9.16
CA THR A 174 -5.94 -41.79 -8.97
C THR A 174 -6.41 -42.54 -7.72
N THR A 175 -7.56 -43.21 -7.85
CA THR A 175 -7.81 -44.46 -7.12
C THR A 175 -6.93 -45.55 -7.74
N THR A 176 -5.72 -45.73 -7.23
CA THR A 176 -4.98 -46.99 -7.42
C THR A 176 -5.71 -48.05 -6.60
N ASN A 177 -6.56 -48.84 -7.24
CA ASN A 177 -7.11 -50.05 -6.62
C ASN A 177 -5.96 -51.04 -6.41
N ASN A 178 -5.42 -51.07 -5.19
CA ASN A 178 -4.82 -52.29 -4.66
C ASN A 178 -5.96 -53.28 -4.39
N GLN A 179 -6.15 -54.23 -5.30
CA GLN A 179 -6.76 -55.50 -4.97
C GLN A 179 -5.68 -56.57 -5.08
N THR A 180 -5.16 -56.93 -3.91
CA THR A 180 -4.52 -58.22 -3.65
C THR A 180 -5.60 -59.15 -3.07
N GLU A 181 -5.50 -60.44 -3.38
CA GLU A 181 -6.15 -61.59 -2.72
C GLU A 181 -7.60 -61.93 -3.10
N LYS A 182 -7.78 -62.87 -4.04
CA LYS A 182 -7.88 -64.31 -3.75
C LYS A 182 -7.80 -65.15 -5.02
#